data_AF-A0A9D4PPQ5-F1
#
_entry.id   AF-A0A9D4PPQ5-F1
#
_cell.length_a   1.000
_cell.length_b   1.000
_cell.length_c   1.000
_cell.angle_alpha   90.00
_cell.angle_beta   90.00
_cell.angle_gamma   90.00
#
_symmetry.space_group_name_H-M   'P 1'
#
loop_
_entity.id
_entity.type
_entity.pdbx_description
1 polymer ?
#
loop_
_entity_poly.entity_id
_entity_poly.type
_entity_poly.pdbx_seq_one_letter_code
_entity_poly.pdbx_strand_id
1 'polypeptide(L)'
;MAKASHRDSLILLGDFNAAHTEWGYLKDAAKGRRLIHATEQRNLTLMNLPNSPTRIGNSVECDTTPDLAFTNADRHTTWQRLEETLGSDHHIISIAICTGKMRRPLGKARITDWNKFRERQQDWSLDNGAPTNATEWEEAINGHSGNAAAHIQARAIVDRAQRDLP
;
A
#
# COMPACT_ATOMS: atom_id res chain seq x y z
N MET A 1 26.10 11.48 31.80
CA MET A 1 25.53 10.42 30.92
C MET A 1 24.40 11.04 30.11
N ALA A 2 24.58 11.19 28.80
CA ALA A 2 23.57 11.81 27.93
C ALA A 2 22.40 10.84 27.69
N LYS A 3 21.18 11.29 28.00
CA LYS A 3 19.94 10.58 27.66
C LYS A 3 19.83 10.59 26.14
N ALA A 4 20.01 9.43 25.50
CA ALA A 4 19.72 9.28 24.08
C ALA A 4 18.26 9.65 23.85
N SER A 5 18.02 10.74 23.12
CA SER A 5 16.70 11.07 22.58
C SER A 5 16.30 9.90 21.69
N HIS A 6 15.28 9.14 22.10
CA HIS A 6 14.64 8.15 21.23
C HIS A 6 14.03 8.93 20.06
N ARG A 7 14.77 9.05 18.95
CA ARG A 7 14.14 9.33 17.67
C ARG A 7 13.34 8.10 17.31
N ASP A 8 12.08 8.29 16.93
CA ASP A 8 11.27 7.21 16.43
C ASP A 8 11.94 6.61 15.19
N SER A 9 11.97 5.28 15.12
CA SER A 9 12.49 4.57 13.95
C SER A 9 11.56 4.82 12.77
N LEU A 10 12.15 5.26 11.67
CA LEU A 10 11.47 5.69 10.45
C LEU A 10 12.04 4.89 9.27
N ILE A 11 11.13 4.39 8.43
CA ILE A 11 11.45 3.76 7.16
C ILE A 11 10.64 4.49 6.09
N LEU A 12 11.33 4.99 5.07
CA LEU A 12 10.72 5.51 3.85
C LEU A 12 10.88 4.44 2.78
N LEU A 13 9.80 4.11 2.10
CA LEU A 13 9.74 3.16 1.00
C LEU A 13 8.83 3.76 -0.07
N GLY A 14 9.22 3.63 -1.33
CA GLY A 14 8.32 3.87 -2.45
C GLY A 14 9.05 4.12 -3.74
N ASP A 15 8.27 4.37 -4.79
CA ASP A 15 8.78 4.82 -6.08
C ASP A 15 9.06 6.33 -6.03
N PHE A 16 10.33 6.69 -6.06
CA PHE A 16 10.77 8.08 -6.06
C PHE A 16 10.98 8.62 -7.48
N ASN A 17 11.18 7.78 -8.49
CA ASN A 17 11.53 8.20 -9.85
C ASN A 17 12.59 9.32 -9.85
N ALA A 18 13.68 9.12 -9.11
CA ALA A 18 14.73 10.11 -8.90
C ALA A 18 16.08 9.48 -9.25
N ALA A 19 16.70 9.85 -10.37
CA ALA A 19 17.98 9.28 -10.77
C ALA A 19 19.15 9.83 -9.92
N HIS A 20 19.99 8.93 -9.38
CA HIS A 20 21.22 9.26 -8.69
C HIS A 20 22.23 8.09 -8.72
N THR A 21 23.51 8.42 -8.75
CA THR A 21 24.64 7.49 -8.78
C THR A 21 24.70 6.59 -7.54
N GLU A 22 24.37 7.13 -6.37
CA GLU A 22 24.27 6.39 -5.09
C GLU A 22 23.39 5.12 -5.14
N TRP A 23 22.41 5.07 -6.05
CA TRP A 23 21.55 3.88 -6.23
C TRP A 23 21.58 3.34 -7.67
N GLY A 24 22.69 3.56 -8.38
CA GLY A 24 23.01 2.80 -9.59
C GLY A 24 22.75 3.51 -10.92
N TYR A 25 22.32 4.78 -10.93
CA TYR A 25 22.22 5.53 -12.19
C TYR A 25 23.57 6.04 -12.67
N LEU A 26 23.73 6.22 -13.99
CA LEU A 26 24.95 6.77 -14.57
C LEU A 26 25.16 8.26 -14.29
N LYS A 27 24.07 9.01 -14.04
CA LYS A 27 24.08 10.46 -13.84
C LYS A 27 23.04 10.86 -12.81
N ASP A 28 23.35 11.93 -12.09
CA ASP A 28 22.44 12.48 -11.09
C ASP A 28 21.44 13.44 -11.72
N ALA A 29 20.15 13.20 -11.45
CA ALA A 29 19.10 14.19 -11.71
C ALA A 29 18.99 15.18 -10.55
N ALA A 30 18.44 16.36 -10.82
CA ALA A 30 18.19 17.37 -9.78
C ALA A 30 17.28 16.84 -8.65
N LYS A 31 16.33 15.97 -8.99
CA LYS A 31 15.46 15.29 -8.00
C LYS A 31 16.26 14.35 -7.11
N GLY A 32 17.16 13.55 -7.67
CA GLY A 32 18.03 12.64 -6.92
C GLY A 32 18.95 13.38 -5.96
N ARG A 33 19.61 14.45 -6.42
CA ARG A 33 20.47 15.29 -5.58
C ARG A 33 19.72 15.90 -4.38
N ARG A 34 18.50 16.39 -4.61
CA ARG A 34 17.66 16.91 -3.51
C ARG A 34 17.22 15.80 -2.55
N LEU A 35 16.91 14.63 -3.07
CA LEU A 35 16.49 13.49 -2.26
C LEU A 35 17.60 13.04 -1.33
N ILE A 36 18.80 12.75 -1.86
CA ILE A 36 19.93 12.30 -1.04
C ILE A 36 20.32 13.35 0.00
N HIS A 37 20.36 14.63 -0.37
CA HIS A 37 20.65 15.71 0.56
C HIS A 37 19.60 15.79 1.68
N ALA A 38 18.31 15.65 1.34
CA ALA A 38 17.24 15.68 2.33
C ALA A 38 17.27 14.47 3.29
N THR A 39 17.66 13.30 2.79
CA THR A 39 17.81 12.08 3.60
C THR A 39 19.03 12.17 4.51
N GLU A 40 20.16 12.67 4.02
CA GLU A 40 21.39 12.90 4.79
C GLU A 40 21.14 13.88 5.94
N GLN A 41 20.49 15.02 5.67
CA GLN A 41 20.11 15.99 6.71
C GLN A 41 19.24 15.40 7.83
N ARG A 42 18.54 14.30 7.56
CA ARG A 42 17.66 13.60 8.50
C ARG A 42 18.29 12.36 9.11
N ASN A 43 19.57 12.09 8.83
CA ASN A 43 20.28 10.87 9.23
C ASN A 43 19.55 9.60 8.78
N LEU A 44 19.00 9.61 7.56
CA LEU A 44 18.43 8.44 6.92
C LEU A 44 19.50 7.81 6.02
N THR A 45 19.65 6.49 6.13
CA THR A 45 20.60 5.70 5.36
C THR A 45 19.87 4.98 4.23
N LEU A 46 20.45 4.99 3.03
CA LEU A 46 19.95 4.22 1.89
C LEU A 46 20.14 2.72 2.15
N MET A 47 19.10 1.93 1.91
CA MET A 47 19.13 0.48 2.06
C MET A 47 19.38 -0.27 0.75
N ASN A 48 19.08 0.35 -0.39
CA ASN A 48 19.26 -0.27 -1.69
C ASN A 48 20.73 -0.58 -1.97
N LEU A 49 20.97 -1.67 -2.71
CA LEU A 49 22.27 -1.97 -3.27
C LEU A 49 22.38 -1.35 -4.68
N PRO A 50 23.45 -0.59 -5.00
CA PRO A 50 23.57 0.10 -6.30
C PRO A 50 23.51 -0.81 -7.53
N ASN A 51 23.89 -2.06 -7.35
CA ASN A 51 23.94 -3.13 -8.35
C ASN A 51 22.73 -4.08 -8.28
N SER A 52 21.60 -3.61 -7.73
CA SER A 52 20.34 -4.35 -7.64
C SER A 52 19.19 -3.47 -8.12
N PRO A 53 19.02 -3.30 -9.45
CA PRO A 53 17.95 -2.47 -10.01
C PRO A 53 16.58 -2.99 -9.57
N THR A 54 15.64 -2.06 -9.35
CA THR A 54 14.29 -2.39 -8.88
C THR A 54 13.27 -2.38 -10.00
N ARG A 55 13.64 -1.90 -11.18
CA ARG A 55 12.81 -1.93 -12.39
C ARG A 55 13.61 -2.46 -13.57
N ILE A 56 13.00 -3.41 -14.27
CA ILE A 56 13.52 -4.01 -15.49
C ILE A 56 13.35 -3.01 -16.63
N GLY A 57 14.43 -2.79 -17.37
CA GLY A 57 14.44 -1.98 -18.57
C GLY A 57 13.67 -2.63 -19.72
N ASN A 58 13.70 -1.98 -20.88
CA ASN A 58 13.14 -2.50 -22.12
C ASN A 58 14.16 -2.35 -23.25
N SER A 59 13.73 -2.49 -24.50
CA SER A 59 14.64 -2.36 -25.66
C SER A 59 15.24 -0.96 -25.84
N VAL A 60 14.74 0.04 -25.14
CA VAL A 60 15.13 1.45 -25.24
C VAL A 60 15.80 1.95 -23.95
N GLU A 61 15.34 1.46 -22.80
CA GLU A 61 15.82 1.87 -21.48
C GLU A 61 16.54 0.74 -20.77
N CYS A 62 17.67 1.04 -20.13
CA CYS A 62 18.34 0.09 -19.24
C CYS A 62 17.57 -0.12 -17.93
N ASP A 63 17.97 -1.13 -17.17
CA ASP A 63 17.45 -1.38 -15.82
C ASP A 63 17.70 -0.16 -14.92
N THR A 64 16.71 0.16 -14.07
CA THR A 64 16.76 1.35 -13.21
C THR A 64 16.35 1.05 -11.78
N THR A 65 16.61 2.00 -10.87
CA THR A 65 16.30 1.89 -9.43
C THR A 65 15.40 3.05 -8.97
N PRO A 66 14.16 3.15 -9.48
CA PRO A 66 13.25 4.22 -9.05
C PRO A 66 12.68 3.98 -7.65
N ASP A 67 12.61 2.72 -7.20
CA ASP A 67 12.10 2.34 -5.89
C ASP A 67 13.21 2.36 -4.84
N LEU A 68 13.06 3.19 -3.82
CA LEU A 68 14.11 3.38 -2.82
C LEU A 68 13.58 3.11 -1.42
N ALA A 69 14.47 2.59 -0.57
CA ALA A 69 14.25 2.37 0.84
C ALA A 69 15.31 3.13 1.64
N PHE A 70 14.85 3.96 2.59
CA PHE A 70 15.72 4.70 3.50
C PHE A 70 15.30 4.47 4.94
N THR A 71 16.25 4.43 5.88
CA THR A 71 15.92 4.26 7.29
C THR A 71 16.92 4.92 8.25
N ASN A 72 16.43 5.35 9.40
CA ASN A 72 17.25 5.68 10.58
C ASN A 72 17.11 4.62 11.69
N ALA A 73 16.56 3.44 11.37
CA ALA A 73 16.34 2.40 12.36
C ALA A 73 17.66 1.71 12.71
N ASP A 74 18.12 1.90 13.95
CA ASP A 74 19.35 1.30 14.49
C ASP A 74 19.29 -0.25 14.61
N ARG A 75 18.10 -0.83 14.41
CA ARG A 75 17.84 -2.28 14.56
C ARG A 75 18.10 -3.01 13.26
N HIS A 76 18.36 -4.32 13.38
CA HIS A 76 18.54 -5.29 12.28
C HIS A 76 17.37 -5.20 11.27
N THR A 77 17.49 -4.26 10.34
CA THR A 77 16.56 -4.05 9.24
C THR A 77 17.26 -4.57 8.00
N THR A 78 16.65 -5.54 7.34
CA THR A 78 17.20 -6.12 6.11
C THR A 78 16.39 -5.65 4.93
N TRP A 79 17.08 -5.43 3.81
CA TRP A 79 16.49 -5.11 2.54
C TRP A 79 16.87 -6.18 1.52
N GLN A 80 15.91 -6.57 0.70
CA GLN A 80 16.13 -7.50 -0.40
C GLN A 80 15.18 -7.17 -1.55
N ARG A 81 15.73 -6.98 -2.74
CA ARG A 81 14.96 -7.05 -3.99
C ARG A 81 14.78 -8.52 -4.37
N LEU A 82 13.53 -8.94 -4.57
CA LEU A 82 13.15 -10.29 -4.95
C LEU A 82 13.20 -10.44 -6.48
N GLU A 83 13.43 -11.66 -6.97
CA GLU A 83 13.39 -11.99 -8.40
C GLU A 83 11.96 -12.11 -8.96
N GLU A 84 10.96 -11.67 -8.20
CA GLU A 84 9.55 -11.74 -8.56
C GLU A 84 9.03 -10.35 -8.94
N THR A 85 8.28 -10.26 -10.03
CA THR A 85 7.66 -9.01 -10.51
C THR A 85 6.13 -9.07 -10.59
N LEU A 86 5.54 -10.26 -10.45
CA LEU A 86 4.09 -10.50 -10.61
C LEU A 86 3.50 -9.96 -11.93
N GLY A 87 4.31 -9.92 -12.99
CA GLY A 87 3.88 -9.42 -14.31
C GLY A 87 4.04 -7.91 -14.52
N SER A 88 4.62 -7.18 -13.56
CA SER A 88 5.09 -5.80 -13.73
C SER A 88 6.53 -5.77 -14.26
N ASP A 89 7.00 -4.59 -14.67
CA ASP A 89 8.40 -4.27 -14.88
C ASP A 89 9.14 -3.92 -13.56
N HIS A 90 8.44 -3.79 -12.43
CA HIS A 90 9.06 -3.60 -11.12
C HIS A 90 9.28 -4.92 -10.37
N HIS A 91 10.43 -5.04 -9.72
CA HIS A 91 10.72 -6.09 -8.75
C HIS A 91 10.05 -5.82 -7.41
N ILE A 92 9.57 -6.88 -6.76
CA ILE A 92 9.10 -6.79 -5.37
C ILE A 92 10.29 -6.53 -4.45
N ILE A 93 10.11 -5.58 -3.53
CA ILE A 93 11.08 -5.28 -2.47
C ILE A 93 10.56 -5.81 -1.14
N SER A 94 11.39 -6.60 -0.47
CA SER A 94 11.16 -7.11 0.89
C SER A 94 12.02 -6.33 1.89
N ILE A 95 11.36 -5.78 2.90
CA ILE A 95 12.02 -5.15 4.06
C ILE A 95 11.58 -5.91 5.30
N ALA A 96 12.54 -6.50 6.01
CA ALA A 96 12.27 -7.15 7.30
C ALA A 96 12.82 -6.28 8.43
N ILE A 97 11.98 -6.04 9.44
CA ILE A 97 12.32 -5.19 10.58
C ILE A 97 12.25 -6.04 11.83
N CYS A 98 13.38 -6.21 12.52
CA CYS A 98 13.37 -6.81 13.85
C CYS A 98 12.77 -5.85 14.86
N THR A 99 11.49 -6.06 15.20
CA THR A 99 10.85 -5.38 16.32
C THR A 99 11.02 -6.22 17.58
N GLY A 100 11.34 -5.58 18.72
CA GLY A 100 11.19 -6.25 20.02
C GLY A 100 9.75 -6.72 20.20
N LYS A 101 9.49 -7.73 21.06
CA LYS A 101 8.18 -8.38 21.26
C LYS A 101 7.00 -7.39 21.11
N MET A 102 6.46 -7.31 19.90
CA MET A 102 5.33 -6.43 19.62
C MET A 102 4.09 -7.21 20.06
N ARG A 103 3.65 -6.97 21.30
CA ARG A 103 2.30 -7.39 21.70
C ARG A 103 1.33 -6.53 20.90
N ARG A 104 0.96 -6.98 19.70
CA ARG A 104 -0.23 -6.45 19.05
C ARG A 104 -1.40 -6.83 19.95
N PRO A 105 -2.12 -5.87 20.56
CA PRO A 105 -3.42 -6.22 21.09
C PRO A 105 -4.22 -6.79 19.92
N LEU A 106 -4.60 -8.05 19.99
CA LEU A 106 -5.58 -8.60 19.09
C LEU A 106 -6.85 -7.76 19.30
N GLY A 107 -7.09 -6.80 18.41
CA GLY A 107 -8.36 -6.10 18.36
C GLY A 107 -9.45 -7.14 18.17
N LYS A 108 -10.63 -6.91 18.74
CA LYS A 108 -11.79 -7.74 18.45
C LYS A 108 -12.08 -7.60 16.96
N ALA A 109 -11.79 -8.64 16.17
CA ALA A 109 -12.20 -8.69 14.78
C ALA A 109 -13.73 -8.58 14.74
N ARG A 110 -14.26 -7.54 14.08
CA ARG A 110 -15.69 -7.44 13.81
C ARG A 110 -15.97 -8.30 12.58
N ILE A 111 -16.43 -9.52 12.83
CA ILE A 111 -16.95 -10.38 11.77
C ILE A 111 -18.36 -9.91 11.47
N THR A 112 -18.62 -9.52 10.22
CA THR A 112 -19.98 -9.24 9.76
C THR A 112 -20.79 -10.52 9.78
N ASP A 113 -21.90 -10.51 10.50
CA ASP A 113 -22.89 -11.58 10.48
C ASP A 113 -23.70 -11.49 9.18
N TRP A 114 -23.29 -12.26 8.18
CA TRP A 114 -23.90 -12.30 6.86
C TRP A 114 -25.34 -12.84 6.87
N ASN A 115 -25.73 -13.59 7.91
CA ASN A 115 -27.10 -14.08 8.03
C ASN A 115 -28.01 -12.93 8.46
N LYS A 116 -27.60 -12.16 9.49
CA LYS A 116 -28.32 -10.94 9.90
C LYS A 116 -28.42 -9.88 8.81
N PHE A 117 -27.38 -9.77 7.98
CA PHE A 117 -27.43 -8.86 6.82
C PHE A 117 -28.50 -9.30 5.82
N ARG A 118 -28.56 -10.60 5.50
CA ARG A 118 -29.54 -11.18 4.56
C ARG A 118 -30.97 -11.11 5.09
N GLU A 119 -31.19 -11.38 6.38
CA GLU A 119 -32.50 -11.25 7.02
C GLU A 119 -33.04 -9.82 6.90
N ARG A 120 -32.21 -8.81 7.16
CA ARG A 120 -32.62 -7.40 7.01
C ARG A 120 -32.91 -7.00 5.58
N GLN A 121 -32.14 -7.51 4.61
CA GLN A 121 -32.42 -7.25 3.20
C GLN A 121 -33.76 -7.87 2.77
N GLN A 122 -34.05 -9.09 3.24
CA GLN A 122 -35.30 -9.78 2.91
C GLN A 122 -36.51 -9.05 3.47
N ASP A 123 -36.41 -8.54 4.71
CA ASP A 123 -37.45 -7.72 5.36
C ASP A 123 -37.73 -6.42 4.57
N TRP A 124 -36.67 -5.70 4.16
CA TRP A 124 -36.81 -4.51 3.33
C TRP A 124 -37.45 -4.78 1.96
N SER A 125 -37.04 -5.86 1.29
CA SER A 125 -37.58 -6.24 -0.01
C SER A 125 -39.06 -6.62 0.05
N LEU A 126 -39.55 -7.10 1.20
CA LEU A 126 -40.97 -7.37 1.41
C LEU A 126 -41.77 -6.08 1.58
N ASP A 127 -41.21 -5.09 2.27
CA ASP A 127 -41.89 -3.81 2.54
C ASP A 127 -41.85 -2.81 1.37
N ASN A 128 -40.78 -2.83 0.57
CA ASN A 128 -40.53 -1.81 -0.47
C ASN A 128 -40.47 -2.35 -1.90
N GLY A 129 -40.62 -3.67 -2.07
CA GLY A 129 -40.41 -4.34 -3.36
C GLY A 129 -38.91 -4.46 -3.71
N ALA A 130 -38.62 -5.22 -4.78
CA ALA A 130 -37.26 -5.35 -5.29
C ALA A 130 -36.87 -4.06 -6.04
N PRO A 131 -35.70 -3.45 -5.77
CA PRO A 131 -35.23 -2.29 -6.51
C PRO A 131 -35.10 -2.61 -8.00
N THR A 132 -35.66 -1.75 -8.83
CA THR A 132 -35.78 -1.96 -10.28
C THR A 132 -34.73 -1.20 -11.09
N ASN A 133 -34.05 -0.23 -10.49
CA ASN A 133 -33.01 0.57 -11.14
C ASN A 133 -31.84 0.92 -10.20
N ALA A 134 -30.73 1.36 -10.78
CA ALA A 134 -29.48 1.61 -10.06
C ALA A 134 -29.62 2.64 -8.93
N THR A 135 -30.45 3.67 -9.10
CA THR A 135 -30.69 4.70 -8.08
C THR A 135 -31.42 4.12 -6.87
N GLU A 136 -32.45 3.30 -7.10
CA GLU A 136 -33.17 2.59 -6.03
C GLU A 136 -32.25 1.61 -5.29
N TRP A 137 -31.31 0.97 -6.00
CA TRP A 137 -30.28 0.13 -5.40
C TRP A 137 -29.33 0.93 -4.50
N GLU A 138 -28.88 2.11 -4.93
CA GLU A 138 -28.03 2.99 -4.12
C GLU A 138 -28.75 3.49 -2.86
N GLU A 139 -30.01 3.90 -2.97
CA GLU A 139 -30.82 4.34 -1.84
C GLU A 139 -31.07 3.21 -0.83
N ALA A 140 -31.43 2.00 -1.32
CA ALA A 140 -31.62 0.84 -0.47
C ALA A 140 -30.34 0.49 0.29
N ILE A 141 -29.18 0.50 -0.36
CA ILE A 141 -27.91 0.22 0.29
C ILE A 141 -27.58 1.29 1.35
N ASN A 142 -27.73 2.57 0.99
CA ASN A 142 -27.40 3.70 1.86
C ASN A 142 -28.29 3.75 3.10
N GLY A 143 -29.57 3.41 2.97
CA GLY A 143 -30.52 3.31 4.08
C GLY A 143 -30.19 2.20 5.08
N HIS A 144 -29.55 1.11 4.64
CA HIS A 144 -29.14 -0.01 5.52
C HIS A 144 -27.74 0.16 6.13
N SER A 145 -26.89 0.95 5.50
CA SER A 145 -25.50 1.14 5.92
C SER A 145 -25.35 2.23 6.98
N GLY A 146 -25.73 1.95 8.23
CA GLY A 146 -25.27 2.73 9.39
C GLY A 146 -23.77 2.58 9.69
N ASN A 147 -22.95 2.08 8.75
CA ASN A 147 -21.54 1.80 8.97
C ASN A 147 -20.75 1.86 7.64
N ALA A 148 -19.74 2.73 7.60
CA ALA A 148 -18.95 3.05 6.41
C ALA A 148 -18.26 1.85 5.73
N ALA A 149 -18.04 0.74 6.45
CA ALA A 149 -17.44 -0.47 5.90
C ALA A 149 -18.36 -1.22 4.90
N ALA A 150 -19.69 -1.08 5.03
CA ALA A 150 -20.65 -1.67 4.09
C ALA A 150 -20.69 -0.94 2.74
N HIS A 151 -20.31 0.35 2.74
CA HIS A 151 -20.39 1.23 1.57
C HIS A 151 -19.38 0.84 0.47
N ILE A 152 -18.20 0.32 0.86
CA ILE A 152 -17.16 -0.09 -0.10
C ILE A 152 -17.53 -1.41 -0.81
N GLN A 153 -18.17 -2.35 -0.10
CA GLN A 153 -18.56 -3.65 -0.69
C GLN A 153 -19.82 -3.56 -1.55
N ALA A 154 -20.73 -2.64 -1.22
CA ALA A 154 -21.92 -2.38 -2.02
C ALA A 154 -21.59 -1.89 -3.45
N ARG A 155 -20.63 -0.97 -3.60
CA ARG A 155 -20.17 -0.50 -4.91
C ARG A 155 -19.67 -1.65 -5.79
N ALA A 156 -18.93 -2.59 -5.22
CA ALA A 156 -18.42 -3.76 -5.96
C ALA A 156 -19.53 -4.71 -6.46
N ILE A 157 -20.68 -4.75 -5.78
CA ILE A 157 -21.84 -5.56 -6.20
C ILE A 157 -22.61 -4.87 -7.32
N VAL A 158 -22.83 -3.55 -7.22
CA VAL A 158 -23.45 -2.75 -8.29
C VAL A 158 -22.59 -2.78 -9.56
N ASP A 159 -21.27 -2.62 -9.44
CA ASP A 159 -20.32 -2.72 -10.56
C ASP A 159 -20.29 -4.11 -11.20
N ARG A 160 -20.66 -5.17 -10.46
CA ARG A 160 -20.76 -6.52 -11.01
C ARG A 160 -22.09 -6.73 -11.73
N ALA A 161 -23.20 -6.27 -11.14
CA ALA A 161 -24.52 -6.33 -11.78
C ALA A 161 -24.58 -5.50 -13.08
N GLN A 162 -23.88 -4.37 -13.15
CA GLN A 162 -23.81 -3.54 -14.36
C GLN A 162 -22.95 -4.16 -15.48
N ARG A 163 -22.03 -5.08 -15.15
CA ARG A 163 -21.20 -5.80 -16.14
C ARG A 163 -21.89 -7.00 -16.77
N ASP A 164 -22.95 -7.50 -16.12
CA ASP A 164 -23.67 -8.72 -16.53
C ASP A 164 -25.02 -8.41 -17.23
N LEU A 165 -25.30 -7.13 -17.53
CA LEU A 165 -26.42 -6.72 -18.38
C LEU A 165 -25.98 -6.72 -19.86
N PRO A 166 -26.81 -7.23 -20.80
CA PRO A 166 -26.47 -7.31 -22.22
C PRO A 166 -26.35 -5.94 -22.91
#